data_AF-A0A958VSE6-F1
#
_entry.id   AF-A0A958VSE6-F1
#
_cell.length_a   1.000
_cell.length_b   1.000
_cell.length_c   1.000
_cell.angle_alpha   90.00
_cell.angle_beta   90.00
_cell.angle_gamma   90.00
#
_symmetry.space_group_name_H-M   'P 1'
#
loop_
_entity.id
_entity.type
_entity.pdbx_description
1 polymer ?
#
loop_
_entity_poly.entity_id
_entity_poly.type
_entity_poly.pdbx_seq_one_letter_code
_entity_poly.pdbx_strand_id
1 'polypeptide(L)'
;MKQLFDSVSINCSKLVTKSYSTSFSLAVKMLAPSIRDAIYSIYGFVRFADEIVDSFHNYDKEKLLKKFEKDYYKAYKNDISLNPILHSFQATVKKYNIDDRLVQAFLKSMRQDLHKTKYNTIEEYNEYIYGSADV
;
A
#
# COMPACT_ATOMS: atom_id res chain seq x y z
N MET A 1 21.97 -14.05 1.26
CA MET A 1 20.92 -13.95 2.30
C MET A 1 19.89 -12.86 2.01
N LYS A 2 20.27 -11.59 1.75
CA LYS A 2 19.30 -10.53 1.44
C LYS A 2 18.41 -10.83 0.21
N GLN A 3 18.95 -11.40 -0.86
CA GLN A 3 18.18 -11.78 -2.06
C GLN A 3 17.02 -12.76 -1.78
N LEU A 4 17.18 -13.68 -0.82
CA LEU A 4 16.10 -14.58 -0.42
C LEU A 4 15.00 -13.80 0.29
N PHE A 5 15.37 -12.88 1.19
CA PHE A 5 14.43 -12.01 1.88
C PHE A 5 13.66 -11.08 0.94
N ASP A 6 14.35 -10.49 -0.04
CA ASP A 6 13.75 -9.64 -1.07
C ASP A 6 12.73 -10.45 -1.90
N SER A 7 13.12 -11.65 -2.34
CA SER A 7 12.23 -12.56 -3.09
C SER A 7 11.01 -13.00 -2.28
N VAL A 8 11.20 -13.36 -1.00
CA VAL A 8 10.10 -13.73 -0.09
C VAL A 8 9.16 -12.54 0.09
N SER A 9 9.68 -11.34 0.25
CA SER A 9 8.89 -10.11 0.43
C SER A 9 8.01 -9.79 -0.78
N ILE A 10 8.54 -9.93 -2.00
CA ILE A 10 7.76 -9.79 -3.24
C ILE A 10 6.69 -10.89 -3.32
N ASN A 11 7.04 -12.13 -2.99
CA ASN A 11 6.09 -13.25 -3.01
C ASN A 11 4.95 -13.07 -2.00
N CYS A 12 5.21 -12.47 -0.84
CA CYS A 12 4.16 -12.08 0.10
C CYS A 12 3.17 -11.09 -0.53
N SER A 13 3.65 -10.02 -1.18
CA SER A 13 2.76 -9.05 -1.83
C SER A 13 1.98 -9.66 -3.00
N LYS A 14 2.59 -10.58 -3.74
CA LYS A 14 1.92 -11.36 -4.79
C LYS A 14 0.85 -12.29 -4.23
N LEU A 15 1.10 -12.93 -3.09
CA LEU A 15 0.11 -13.75 -2.39
C LEU A 15 -1.07 -12.89 -1.95
N VAL A 16 -0.82 -11.76 -1.28
CA VAL A 16 -1.85 -10.79 -0.88
C VAL A 16 -2.72 -10.40 -2.08
N THR A 17 -2.09 -10.01 -3.20
CA THR A 17 -2.82 -9.60 -4.40
C THR A 17 -3.75 -10.71 -4.91
N LYS A 18 -3.25 -11.94 -4.99
CA LYS A 18 -4.04 -13.10 -5.45
C LYS A 18 -5.16 -13.50 -4.48
N SER A 19 -4.95 -13.31 -3.18
CA SER A 19 -5.94 -13.62 -2.16
C SER A 19 -7.08 -12.61 -2.13
N TYR A 20 -6.78 -11.32 -2.36
CA TYR A 20 -7.77 -10.25 -2.28
C TYR A 20 -8.44 -9.89 -3.61
N SER A 21 -7.78 -10.12 -4.76
CA SER A 21 -8.37 -9.76 -6.06
C SER A 21 -7.94 -10.66 -7.20
N THR A 22 -8.88 -11.47 -7.68
CA THR A 22 -8.71 -12.31 -8.88
C THR A 22 -8.65 -11.47 -10.16
N SER A 23 -9.47 -10.42 -10.25
CA SER A 23 -9.53 -9.50 -11.40
C SER A 23 -8.24 -8.70 -11.53
N PHE A 24 -7.76 -8.08 -10.45
CA PHE A 24 -6.51 -7.32 -10.48
C PHE A 24 -5.32 -8.25 -10.75
N SER A 25 -5.30 -9.44 -10.14
CA SER A 25 -4.27 -10.44 -10.43
C SER A 25 -4.23 -10.85 -11.91
N LEU A 26 -5.37 -10.89 -12.59
CA LEU A 26 -5.43 -11.15 -14.03
C LEU A 26 -4.87 -9.95 -14.83
N ALA A 27 -5.24 -8.73 -14.46
CA ALA A 27 -4.72 -7.51 -15.09
C ALA A 27 -3.19 -7.41 -14.99
N VAL A 28 -2.62 -7.69 -13.80
CA VAL A 28 -1.15 -7.70 -13.62
C VAL A 28 -0.46 -8.73 -14.51
N LYS A 29 -1.10 -9.88 -14.80
CA LYS A 29 -0.53 -10.88 -15.71
C LYS A 29 -0.45 -10.40 -17.17
N MET A 30 -1.23 -9.38 -17.56
CA MET A 30 -1.19 -8.80 -18.91
C MET A 30 -0.04 -7.78 -19.07
N LEU A 31 0.54 -7.29 -17.97
CA LEU A 31 1.66 -6.36 -18.00
C LEU A 31 3.00 -7.05 -18.34
N ALA A 32 4.01 -6.26 -18.72
CA ALA A 32 5.34 -6.78 -19.00
C ALA A 32 5.95 -7.48 -17.76
N PRO A 33 6.61 -8.64 -17.88
CA PRO A 33 7.15 -9.38 -16.74
C PRO A 33 8.07 -8.56 -15.82
N SER A 34 8.82 -7.61 -16.38
CA SER A 34 9.77 -6.75 -15.67
C SER A 34 9.15 -5.83 -14.62
N ILE A 35 7.86 -5.49 -14.75
CA ILE A 35 7.17 -4.57 -13.84
C ILE A 35 6.18 -5.25 -12.89
N ARG A 36 5.81 -6.52 -13.13
CA ARG A 36 4.74 -7.19 -12.36
C ARG A 36 5.02 -7.21 -10.86
N ASP A 37 6.26 -7.49 -10.46
CA ASP A 37 6.65 -7.55 -9.05
C ASP A 37 6.54 -6.18 -8.36
N ALA A 38 6.80 -5.10 -9.10
CA ALA A 38 6.59 -3.74 -8.61
C ALA A 38 5.10 -3.47 -8.36
N ILE A 39 4.24 -3.86 -9.32
CA ILE A 39 2.79 -3.70 -9.20
C ILE A 39 2.22 -4.54 -8.06
N TYR A 40 2.68 -5.78 -7.88
CA TYR A 40 2.30 -6.59 -6.73
C TYR A 40 2.73 -5.94 -5.40
N SER A 41 3.93 -5.37 -5.34
CA SER A 41 4.44 -4.68 -4.15
C SER A 41 3.62 -3.45 -3.79
N ILE A 42 3.21 -2.65 -4.79
CA ILE A 42 2.31 -1.51 -4.63
C ILE A 42 0.94 -1.99 -4.12
N TYR A 43 0.33 -2.99 -4.78
CA TYR A 43 -0.96 -3.53 -4.36
C TYR A 43 -0.94 -4.05 -2.91
N GLY A 44 0.14 -4.76 -2.53
CA GLY A 44 0.29 -5.28 -1.18
C GLY A 44 0.26 -4.19 -0.12
N PHE A 45 0.93 -3.05 -0.36
CA PHE A 45 0.93 -1.91 0.54
C PHE A 45 -0.45 -1.29 0.68
N VAL A 46 -1.09 -0.95 -0.44
CA VAL A 46 -2.41 -0.28 -0.41
C VAL A 46 -3.47 -1.19 0.20
N ARG A 47 -3.47 -2.50 -0.13
CA ARG A 47 -4.43 -3.45 0.45
C ARG A 47 -4.27 -3.57 1.96
N PHE A 48 -3.06 -3.55 2.49
CA PHE A 48 -2.86 -3.65 3.94
C PHE A 48 -3.32 -2.39 4.68
N ALA A 49 -3.12 -1.20 4.11
CA ALA A 49 -3.68 0.02 4.68
C ALA A 49 -5.22 0.01 4.65
N ASP A 50 -5.80 -0.45 3.54
CA ASP A 50 -7.24 -0.61 3.37
C ASP A 50 -7.84 -1.59 4.40
N GLU A 51 -7.23 -2.77 4.60
CA GLU A 51 -7.68 -3.73 5.64
C GLU A 51 -7.64 -3.15 7.06
N ILE A 52 -6.68 -2.27 7.36
CA ILE A 52 -6.61 -1.60 8.66
C ILE A 52 -7.87 -0.74 8.87
N VAL A 53 -8.29 -0.02 7.83
CA VAL A 53 -9.41 0.92 7.91
C VAL A 53 -10.76 0.23 7.75
N ASP A 54 -10.85 -0.79 6.90
CA ASP A 54 -12.10 -1.50 6.60
C ASP A 54 -12.35 -2.64 7.58
N SER A 55 -11.43 -3.60 7.70
CA SER A 55 -11.73 -4.92 8.30
C SER A 55 -11.52 -5.00 9.81
N PHE A 56 -10.57 -4.26 10.38
CA PHE A 56 -10.09 -4.49 11.77
C PHE A 56 -10.97 -3.84 12.85
N HIS A 57 -12.30 -4.03 12.79
CA HIS A 57 -13.28 -3.34 13.65
C HIS A 57 -13.07 -3.50 15.17
N ASN A 58 -12.44 -4.59 15.60
CA ASN A 58 -12.18 -4.89 17.02
C ASN A 58 -10.78 -4.43 17.49
N TYR A 59 -10.08 -3.64 16.69
CA TYR A 59 -8.74 -3.14 16.99
C TYR A 59 -8.70 -1.62 16.94
N ASP A 60 -7.69 -1.04 17.59
CA ASP A 60 -7.38 0.39 17.48
C ASP A 60 -6.78 0.72 16.10
N LYS A 61 -7.68 0.95 15.13
CA LYS A 61 -7.34 1.20 13.72
C LYS A 61 -6.45 2.43 13.55
N GLU A 62 -6.67 3.49 14.33
CA GLU A 62 -5.86 4.70 14.27
C GLU A 62 -4.41 4.42 14.70
N LYS A 63 -4.22 3.68 15.79
CA LYS A 63 -2.88 3.25 16.24
C LYS A 63 -2.23 2.31 15.23
N LEU A 64 -2.98 1.40 14.62
CA LEU A 64 -2.46 0.49 13.60
C LEU A 64 -2.00 1.25 12.35
N LEU A 65 -2.81 2.18 11.83
CA LEU A 65 -2.48 2.97 10.65
C LEU A 65 -1.27 3.88 10.90
N LYS A 66 -1.23 4.58 12.05
CA LYS A 66 -0.07 5.39 12.45
C LYS A 66 1.20 4.56 12.56
N LYS A 67 1.10 3.33 13.09
CA LYS A 67 2.25 2.42 13.17
C LYS A 67 2.68 1.96 11.77
N PHE A 68 1.74 1.63 10.90
CA PHE A 68 2.00 1.18 9.53
C PHE A 68 2.74 2.26 8.73
N GLU A 69 2.26 3.50 8.76
CA GLU A 69 2.93 4.66 8.16
C GLU A 69 4.33 4.88 8.73
N LYS A 70 4.47 4.90 10.06
CA LYS A 70 5.77 5.09 10.72
C LYS A 70 6.78 4.00 10.33
N ASP A 71 6.34 2.76 10.25
CA ASP A 71 7.20 1.64 9.88
C ASP A 71 7.54 1.66 8.38
N TYR A 72 6.65 2.13 7.51
CA TYR A 72 6.99 2.39 6.10
C TYR A 72 8.12 3.43 5.99
N TYR A 73 8.00 4.57 6.66
CA TYR A 73 9.03 5.61 6.58
C TYR A 73 10.37 5.16 7.19
N LYS A 74 10.35 4.34 8.25
CA LYS A 74 11.56 3.67 8.74
C LYS A 74 12.13 2.71 7.72
N ALA A 75 11.29 1.93 7.04
CA ALA A 75 11.71 0.99 6.00
C ALA A 75 12.41 1.72 4.85
N TYR A 76 11.81 2.83 4.40
CA TYR A 76 12.36 3.69 3.37
C TYR A 76 13.70 4.30 3.80
N LYS A 77 13.80 4.81 5.03
CA LYS A 77 15.06 5.40 5.54
C LYS A 77 16.18 4.37 5.70
N ASN A 78 15.85 3.16 6.16
CA ASN A 78 16.84 2.15 6.56
C ASN A 78 17.13 1.11 5.47
N ASP A 79 16.47 1.17 4.33
CA ASP A 79 16.56 0.18 3.23
C ASP A 79 16.17 -1.25 3.63
N ILE A 80 15.49 -1.41 4.78
CA ILE A 80 15.08 -2.70 5.31
C ILE A 80 13.83 -2.57 6.20
N SER A 81 12.95 -3.56 6.11
CA SER A 81 11.81 -3.74 7.02
C SER A 81 11.64 -5.21 7.30
N LEU A 82 11.28 -5.56 8.54
CA LEU A 82 10.93 -6.92 8.91
C LEU A 82 9.49 -7.28 8.51
N ASN A 83 8.65 -6.29 8.20
CA ASN A 83 7.39 -6.51 7.51
C ASN A 83 7.67 -6.69 6.00
N PRO A 84 7.41 -7.88 5.42
CA PRO A 84 7.74 -8.17 4.03
C PRO A 84 6.96 -7.29 3.02
N ILE A 85 5.73 -6.88 3.35
CA ILE A 85 4.94 -5.99 2.50
C ILE A 85 5.56 -4.59 2.44
N LEU A 86 5.95 -4.04 3.59
CA LEU A 86 6.63 -2.74 3.64
C LEU A 86 8.02 -2.83 3.00
N HIS A 87 8.70 -3.97 3.12
CA HIS A 87 10.03 -4.16 2.54
C HIS A 87 10.01 -4.18 1.01
N SER A 88 9.08 -4.90 0.40
CA SER A 88 8.93 -4.95 -1.06
C SER A 88 8.41 -3.62 -1.62
N PHE A 89 7.50 -2.95 -0.91
CA PHE A 89 6.99 -1.64 -1.30
C PHE A 89 8.07 -0.56 -1.27
N GLN A 90 8.82 -0.40 -0.17
CA GLN A 90 9.87 0.63 -0.12
C GLN A 90 10.94 0.42 -1.19
N ALA A 91 11.31 -0.84 -1.47
CA ALA A 91 12.26 -1.16 -2.52
C ALA A 91 11.74 -0.77 -3.90
N THR A 92 10.43 -0.95 -4.13
CA THR A 92 9.74 -0.52 -5.35
C THR A 92 9.72 1.00 -5.47
N VAL A 93 9.34 1.72 -4.41
CA VAL A 93 9.34 3.19 -4.38
C VAL A 93 10.71 3.75 -4.75
N LYS A 94 11.78 3.22 -4.14
CA LYS A 94 13.16 3.66 -4.46
C LYS A 94 13.56 3.30 -5.89
N LYS A 95 13.29 2.07 -6.33
CA LYS A 95 13.68 1.60 -7.67
C LYS A 95 13.08 2.43 -8.80
N TYR A 96 11.82 2.84 -8.65
CA TYR A 96 11.09 3.60 -9.68
C TYR A 96 11.01 5.10 -9.39
N ASN A 97 11.67 5.57 -8.32
CA ASN A 97 11.62 6.96 -7.88
C ASN A 97 10.17 7.48 -7.77
N ILE A 98 9.30 6.67 -7.15
CA ILE A 98 7.90 7.04 -6.92
C ILE A 98 7.88 8.22 -5.95
N ASP A 99 7.16 9.28 -6.32
CA ASP A 99 7.08 10.51 -5.55
C ASP A 99 6.35 10.27 -4.22
N ASP A 100 6.95 10.69 -3.10
CA ASP A 100 6.38 10.56 -1.77
C ASP A 100 5.03 11.29 -1.64
N ARG A 101 4.78 12.30 -2.48
CA ARG A 101 3.48 12.99 -2.54
C ARG A 101 2.32 12.02 -2.83
N LEU A 102 2.54 10.98 -3.64
CA LEU A 102 1.51 9.96 -3.93
C LEU A 102 1.23 9.10 -2.69
N VAL A 103 2.29 8.69 -1.98
CA VAL A 103 2.15 7.88 -0.76
C VAL A 103 1.47 8.68 0.35
N GLN A 104 1.84 9.95 0.50
CA GLN A 104 1.23 10.88 1.46
C GLN A 104 -0.26 11.14 1.15
N ALA A 105 -0.60 11.33 -0.14
CA ALA A 105 -1.98 11.49 -0.57
C ALA A 105 -2.81 10.24 -0.24
N PHE A 106 -2.28 9.05 -0.54
CA PHE A 106 -2.92 7.78 -0.19
C PHE A 106 -3.15 7.61 1.33
N LEU A 107 -2.10 7.78 2.13
CA LEU A 107 -2.20 7.66 3.59
C LEU A 107 -3.10 8.74 4.22
N LYS A 108 -3.23 9.90 3.58
CA LYS A 108 -4.20 10.93 3.98
C LYS A 108 -5.64 10.43 3.79
N SER A 109 -5.97 9.82 2.64
CA SER A 109 -7.30 9.24 2.43
C SER A 109 -7.61 8.13 3.43
N MET A 110 -6.66 7.23 3.69
CA MET A 110 -6.83 6.17 4.70
C MET A 110 -7.11 6.73 6.11
N ARG A 111 -6.49 7.86 6.47
CA ARG A 111 -6.79 8.55 7.75
C ARG A 111 -8.17 9.20 7.76
N GLN A 112 -8.64 9.70 6.62
CA GLN A 112 -9.99 10.27 6.51
C GLN A 112 -11.05 9.17 6.68
N ASP A 113 -10.84 7.99 6.10
CA ASP A 113 -11.78 6.86 6.16
C ASP A 113 -11.97 6.29 7.58
N LEU A 114 -11.04 6.56 8.51
CA LEU A 114 -11.23 6.21 9.93
C LEU A 114 -12.38 6.96 10.60
N HIS A 115 -12.75 8.14 10.10
CA HIS A 115 -13.66 9.07 10.78
C HIS A 115 -14.77 9.63 9.89
N LYS A 116 -14.52 9.78 8.58
CA LYS A 116 -15.37 10.54 7.66
C LYS A 116 -16.37 9.62 6.97
N THR A 117 -17.65 9.80 7.27
CA THR A 117 -18.75 9.03 6.68
C THR A 117 -19.60 9.84 5.71
N LYS A 118 -19.39 11.16 5.61
CA LYS A 118 -20.13 12.07 4.73
C LYS A 118 -19.20 13.09 4.09
N TYR A 119 -19.41 13.31 2.79
CA TYR A 119 -18.76 14.35 1.99
C TYR A 119 -19.80 15.42 1.67
N ASN A 120 -19.54 16.68 2.03
CA ASN A 120 -20.53 17.75 1.95
C ASN A 120 -20.33 18.65 0.72
N THR A 121 -19.19 18.52 0.04
CA THR A 121 -18.82 19.32 -1.14
C THR A 121 -18.22 18.44 -2.24
N ILE A 122 -18.28 18.93 -3.49
CA ILE A 122 -17.68 18.24 -4.65
C ILE A 122 -16.15 18.23 -4.50
N GLU A 123 -15.58 19.30 -3.97
CA GLU A 123 -14.14 19.43 -3.72
C GLU A 123 -13.64 18.37 -2.74
N GLU A 124 -14.34 18.17 -1.62
CA GLU A 124 -14.01 17.10 -0.66
C GLU A 124 -14.13 15.71 -1.27
N TYR A 125 -15.11 15.50 -2.15
CA TYR A 125 -15.31 14.23 -2.84
C TYR A 125 -14.20 13.94 -3.86
N ASN A 126 -13.80 14.95 -4.63
CA ASN A 126 -12.70 14.84 -5.59
C ASN A 126 -11.35 14.62 -4.90
N GLU A 127 -11.10 15.29 -3.78
CA GLU A 127 -9.88 15.07 -2.99
C GLU A 127 -9.80 13.63 -2.45
N TYR A 128 -10.94 13.07 -2.03
CA TYR A 128 -11.02 11.68 -1.59
C TYR A 128 -10.73 10.69 -2.72
N ILE A 129 -11.35 10.86 -3.90
CA ILE A 129 -11.09 10.00 -5.07
C ILE A 129 -9.61 10.04 -5.43
N TYR A 130 -9.01 11.23 -5.46
CA TYR A 130 -7.61 11.39 -5.81
C TYR A 130 -6.73 10.51 -4.92
N GLY A 131 -6.85 10.64 -3.60
CA GLY A 131 -6.02 9.87 -2.68
C GLY A 131 -6.45 8.40 -2.50
N SER A 132 -7.68 8.01 -2.80
CA SER A 132 -8.14 6.61 -2.63
C SER A 132 -7.95 5.74 -3.87
N ALA A 133 -7.93 6.33 -5.07
CA ALA A 133 -7.98 5.57 -6.33
C ALA A 133 -7.03 6.05 -7.44
N ASP A 134 -6.70 7.35 -7.52
CA ASP A 134 -5.93 7.90 -8.66
C ASP A 134 -4.40 7.95 -8.41
N VAL A 135 -3.96 7.95 -7.15
CA VAL A 135 -2.55 8.13 -6.73
C VAL A 135 -1.66 6.90 -6.86
#